data_AF-A0A3R8QNV3-F1
#
_entry.id   AF-A0A3R8QNV3-F1
#
_cell.length_a   1.000
_cell.length_b   1.000
_cell.length_c   1.000
_cell.angle_alpha   90.00
_cell.angle_beta   90.00
_cell.angle_gamma   90.00
#
_symmetry.space_group_name_H-M   'P 1'
#
loop_
_entity.id
_entity.type
_entity.pdbx_description
1 polymer ?
#
loop_
_entity_poly.entity_id
_entity_poly.type
_entity_poly.pdbx_seq_one_letter_code
_entity_poly.pdbx_strand_id
1 'polypeptide(L)' 'MDTAPFVVLLLVALIDLVLAAWFIGQGLRAGANSAEGRPRLLVGSMLIPGALLIAVLAFVLFGPMG' A
#
# COMPACT_ATOMS: atom_id res chain seq x y z
N MET A 1 23.45 -13.23 0.71
CA MET A 1 21.99 -13.43 0.56
C MET A 1 21.56 -12.76 -0.72
N ASP A 2 20.68 -13.39 -1.50
CA ASP A 2 20.05 -12.73 -2.64
C ASP A 2 19.05 -11.71 -2.11
N THR A 3 19.31 -10.42 -2.37
CA THR A 3 18.48 -9.31 -1.90
C THR A 3 17.34 -8.99 -2.88
N ALA A 4 17.31 -9.61 -4.06
CA ALA A 4 16.26 -9.42 -5.04
C ALA A 4 14.84 -9.61 -4.47
N PRO A 5 14.51 -10.70 -3.74
CA PRO A 5 13.16 -10.87 -3.18
C PRO A 5 12.78 -9.77 -2.18
N PHE A 6 13.72 -9.32 -1.35
CA PHE A 6 13.50 -8.22 -0.41
C PHE A 6 13.15 -6.91 -1.14
N VAL A 7 13.95 -6.56 -2.14
CA VAL A 7 13.76 -5.33 -2.93
C VAL A 7 12.43 -5.37 -3.70
N VAL A 8 12.10 -6.52 -4.30
CA VAL A 8 10.84 -6.68 -5.03
C VAL A 8 9.63 -6.49 -4.10
N LEU A 9 9.62 -7.13 -2.93
CA LEU A 9 8.50 -6.98 -1.99
C LEU A 9 8.37 -5.54 -1.47
N LEU A 10 9.49 -4.87 -1.19
CA LEU A 10 9.46 -3.45 -0.81
C LEU A 10 8.90 -2.56 -1.93
N LEU A 11 9.30 -2.80 -3.18
CA LEU A 11 8.76 -2.06 -4.32
C LEU A 11 7.26 -2.27 -4.47
N VAL A 12 6.76 -3.50 -4.29
CA VAL A 12 5.33 -3.79 -4.32
C VAL A 12 4.60 -3.03 -3.21
N ALA A 13 5.10 -3.07 -1.97
CA ALA A 13 4.51 -2.31 -0.86
C ALA A 13 4.48 -0.79 -1.13
N LEU A 14 5.52 -0.24 -1.75
CA LEU A 14 5.56 1.17 -2.14
C LEU A 14 4.55 1.51 -3.23
N ILE A 15 4.38 0.65 -4.23
CA ILE A 15 3.38 0.82 -5.29
C ILE A 15 1.97 0.83 -4.67
N ASP A 16 1.68 -0.09 -3.76
CA ASP A 16 0.40 -0.14 -3.06
C ASP A 16 0.12 1.14 -2.27
N LEU A 17 1.13 1.71 -1.60
CA LEU A 17 1.00 3.00 -0.91
C LEU A 17 0.74 4.16 -1.86
N VAL A 18 1.39 4.19 -3.03
CA VAL A 18 1.14 5.22 -4.05
C VAL A 18 -0.29 5.11 -4.57
N LEU A 19 -0.77 3.90 -4.85
CA LEU A 19 -2.15 3.65 -5.28
C LEU A 19 -3.14 4.02 -4.17
N ALA A 20 -2.86 3.65 -2.92
CA ALA A 20 -3.67 4.02 -1.76
C ALA A 20 -3.81 5.53 -1.65
N ALA A 21 -2.70 6.27 -1.70
CA ALA A 21 -2.69 7.73 -1.65
C ALA A 21 -3.45 8.35 -2.83
N TRP A 22 -3.32 7.80 -4.03
CA TRP A 22 -4.06 8.24 -5.21
C TRP A 22 -5.57 8.09 -5.03
N PHE A 23 -6.04 6.90 -4.62
CA PHE A 23 -7.45 6.63 -4.37
C PHE A 23 -8.03 7.49 -3.24
N ILE A 24 -7.27 7.68 -2.16
CA ILE A 24 -7.66 8.58 -1.07
C ILE A 24 -7.78 10.01 -1.58
N GLY A 25 -6.79 10.52 -2.32
CA GLY A 25 -6.81 11.86 -2.90
C GLY A 25 -7.98 12.09 -3.85
N GLN A 26 -8.31 11.11 -4.69
CA GLN A 26 -9.49 11.15 -5.57
C GLN A 26 -10.80 11.11 -4.77
N GLY A 27 -10.86 10.29 -3.71
CA GLY A 27 -12.01 10.21 -2.82
C GLY A 27 -12.27 11.50 -2.06
N LEU A 28 -11.21 12.16 -1.58
CA LEU A 28 -11.28 13.47 -0.92
C LEU A 28 -11.74 14.56 -1.90
N ARG A 29 -11.20 14.58 -3.13
CA ARG A 29 -11.60 15.55 -4.17
C ARG A 29 -13.06 15.39 -4.60
N ALA A 30 -13.56 14.16 -4.66
CA ALA A 30 -14.97 13.88 -4.96
C ALA A 30 -15.91 14.10 -3.76
N GLY A 31 -15.36 14.40 -2.57
CA GLY A 31 -16.10 14.56 -1.32
C GLY A 31 -16.28 13.25 -0.56
N ALA A 32 -15.84 13.20 0.70
CA ALA A 32 -15.78 11.96 1.48
C ALA A 32 -17.13 11.26 1.71
N ASN A 33 -18.23 12.02 1.70
CA ASN A 33 -19.59 11.51 1.87
C ASN A 33 -20.37 11.39 0.55
N SER A 34 -19.73 11.62 -0.60
CA SER A 34 -20.39 11.46 -1.90
C SER A 34 -20.41 9.99 -2.33
N ALA A 35 -21.37 9.65 -3.20
CA ALA A 35 -21.51 8.30 -3.75
C ALA A 35 -20.26 7.84 -4.51
N GLU A 36 -19.47 8.78 -5.06
CA GLU A 36 -18.22 8.48 -5.76
C GLU A 36 -16.98 8.54 -4.85
N GLY A 37 -16.97 9.41 -3.83
CA GLY A 37 -15.81 9.62 -2.96
C GLY A 37 -15.65 8.53 -1.91
N ARG A 38 -16.75 8.10 -1.27
CA ARG A 38 -16.75 7.04 -0.25
C ARG A 38 -16.14 5.71 -0.74
N PRO A 39 -16.50 5.15 -1.90
CA PRO A 39 -15.88 3.91 -2.37
C PRO A 39 -14.39 4.08 -2.66
N ARG A 40 -13.96 5.22 -3.21
CA ARG A 40 -12.53 5.50 -3.49
C ARG A 40 -11.72 5.62 -2.19
N LEU A 41 -12.28 6.26 -1.17
CA LEU A 41 -11.66 6.32 0.16
C LEU A 41 -11.53 4.94 0.79
N LEU A 42 -12.55 4.08 0.68
CA LEU A 42 -12.52 2.70 1.20
C LEU A 42 -11.47 1.85 0.48
N VAL A 43 -11.39 1.93 -0.84
CA VAL A 43 -10.37 1.20 -1.62
C VAL A 43 -8.98 1.66 -1.20
N GLY A 44 -8.75 2.97 -1.16
CA GLY A 44 -7.45 3.51 -0.78
C GLY A 44 -7.05 3.17 0.65
N SER A 45 -7.97 3.19 1.61
CA SER A 45 -7.67 2.82 3.00
C SER A 45 -7.42 1.32 3.18
N MET A 46 -8.10 0.46 2.40
CA MET A 46 -7.93 -0.99 2.46
C MET A 46 -6.60 -1.47 1.87
N LEU A 47 -5.99 -0.69 0.97
CA LEU A 47 -4.66 -0.96 0.43
C LEU A 47 -3.54 -0.75 1.47
N ILE A 48 -3.74 0.12 2.46
CA ILE A 48 -2.70 0.45 3.47
C ILE A 48 -2.32 -0.78 4.33
N PRO A 49 -3.27 -1.55 4.92
CA PRO A 49 -2.93 -2.79 5.62
C PRO A 49 -2.20 -3.81 4.76
N GLY A 50 -2.58 -3.92 3.47
CA GLY A 50 -1.92 -4.83 2.52
C GLY A 50 -0.46 -4.45 2.31
N ALA A 51 -0.19 -3.18 2.00
CA ALA A 51 1.16 -2.66 1.86
C ALA A 51 2.01 -2.87 3.12
N LEU A 52 1.42 -2.63 4.30
CA LEU A 52 2.10 -2.84 5.58
C LEU A 52 2.47 -4.32 5.78
N LEU A 53 1.54 -5.24 5.51
CA LEU A 53 1.80 -6.68 5.63
C LEU A 53 2.92 -7.13 4.69
N ILE A 54 2.93 -6.64 3.44
CA ILE A 54 3.98 -6.96 2.47
C ILE A 54 5.34 -6.45 2.96
N ALA A 55 5.41 -5.22 3.47
CA ALA A 55 6.64 -4.66 4.02
C ALA A 55 7.14 -5.50 5.21
N VAL A 56 6.27 -5.86 6.16
CA VAL A 56 6.61 -6.71 7.31
C VAL A 56 7.15 -8.06 6.83
N LEU A 57 6.48 -8.72 5.88
CA LEU A 57 6.94 -9.99 5.32
C LEU A 57 8.30 -9.86 4.63
N ALA A 58 8.55 -8.76 3.91
CA ALA A 58 9.85 -8.51 3.31
C ALA A 58 10.96 -8.50 4.37
N PHE A 59 10.76 -7.76 5.48
CA PHE A 59 11.74 -7.70 6.57
C PHE A 59 11.89 -9.01 7.34
N VAL A 60 10.78 -9.73 7.59
CA VAL A 60 10.82 -10.99 8.35
C VAL A 60 11.49 -12.11 7.56
N LEU A 61 11.22 -12.21 6.25
CA LEU A 61 11.67 -13.34 5.43
C LEU A 61 13.00 -13.08 4.73
N PHE A 62 13.29 -11.83 4.39
CA PHE A 62 14.44 -11.44 3.56
C PHE A 62 15.19 -10.22 4.09
N GLY A 63 14.88 -9.77 5.31
CA GLY A 63 15.49 -8.58 5.88
C GLY A 63 16.98 -8.76 6.16
N PRO A 64 17.75 -7.65 6.19
CA PRO A 64 19.20 -7.68 6.36
C PRO A 64 19.68 -8.10 7.77
N MET A 65 18.75 -8.43 8.68
CA MET A 65 19.04 -8.85 10.06
C MET A 65 18.97 -10.38 10.27
N GLY A 66 18.71 -11.16 9.21
CA GLY A 66 18.67 -12.62 9.23
C GLY A 66 19.93 -13.28 8.69
#